data_AF-A0A0K9PAE5-F1
#
_entry.id   AF-A0A0K9PAE5-F1
#
_cell.length_a   1.000
_cell.length_b   1.000
_cell.length_c   1.000
_cell.angle_alpha   90.00
_cell.angle_beta   90.00
_cell.angle_gamma   90.00
#
_symmetry.space_group_name_H-M   'P 1'
#
loop_
_entity.id
_entity.type
_entity.pdbx_description
1 polymer ?
#
loop_
_entity_poly.entity_id
_entity_poly.type
_entity_poly.pdbx_seq_one_letter_code
_entity_poly.pdbx_strand_id
1 'polypeptide(L)'
;MYRKKYKAVELRKEEIQLRESHEISSNLGELERKTLRRKKVFATLKVLARVLAKLTEEISPDGGEKLISDEVENMMKLDAEMTEDVVAYNIVPLDSSSDANKIAFLPEVKAAMSSLKYIRGLPELPSDFSVPTTRNVDILDFLHFVFGFQESNVSNQREHIVLLLANEQSRFFTPVGDDPKLDEDASRNVFEKALDNYFRWCKYLSIHPVCNRMDPVGMRLLFVSLYYLIWGEAANVRFLPECLCYIFHNMAKELTQIMRSDNAENANSCKSESGVSFLDHVISPLYATNENEAKNNNNGRAPHSAWRNYDDFNEYFWSRKCFADLQWPWKLDSSFFFHSKQKKKGFI
;
A
#
# COMPACT_ATOMS: atom_id res chain seq x y z
N MET A 1 -22.97 -3.37 26.15
CA MET A 1 -22.34 -3.21 27.49
C MET A 1 -20.93 -2.59 27.42
N TYR A 2 -20.02 -3.11 26.59
CA TYR A 2 -18.64 -2.59 26.43
C TYR A 2 -18.59 -1.11 26.04
N ARG A 3 -19.40 -0.67 25.07
CA ARG A 3 -19.49 0.72 24.59
C ARG A 3 -19.77 1.74 25.70
N LYS A 4 -20.70 1.42 26.61
CA LYS A 4 -21.05 2.25 27.78
C LYS A 4 -19.94 2.24 28.83
N LYS A 5 -19.36 1.07 29.12
CA LYS A 5 -18.26 0.91 30.10
C LYS A 5 -17.05 1.77 29.76
N TYR A 6 -16.70 1.85 28.47
CA TYR A 6 -15.55 2.61 28.01
C TYR A 6 -15.89 4.02 27.48
N LYS A 7 -17.16 4.47 27.61
CA LYS A 7 -17.60 5.80 27.20
C LYS A 7 -17.15 6.16 25.78
N ALA A 8 -17.30 5.23 24.83
CA ALA A 8 -16.69 5.33 23.50
C ALA A 8 -17.07 6.63 22.74
N VAL A 9 -18.31 7.12 22.91
CA VAL A 9 -18.79 8.38 22.31
C VAL A 9 -18.15 9.61 22.97
N GLU A 10 -18.02 9.63 24.30
CA GLU A 10 -17.37 10.74 25.02
C GLU A 10 -15.88 10.79 24.70
N LEU A 11 -15.20 9.64 24.63
CA LEU A 11 -13.79 9.55 24.24
C LEU A 11 -13.52 10.18 22.87
N ARG A 12 -14.41 9.97 21.89
CA ARG A 12 -14.30 10.60 20.56
C ARG A 12 -14.46 12.12 20.65
N LYS A 13 -15.48 12.60 21.36
CA LYS A 13 -15.75 14.03 21.52
C LYS A 13 -14.58 14.75 22.20
N GLU A 14 -14.03 14.18 23.27
CA GLU A 14 -12.89 14.73 23.99
C GLU A 14 -11.63 14.79 23.12
N GLU A 15 -11.38 13.78 22.29
CA GLU A 15 -10.23 13.78 21.37
C GLU A 15 -10.37 14.84 20.28
N ILE A 16 -11.55 14.98 19.68
CA ILE A 16 -11.83 16.02 18.67
C ILE A 16 -11.59 17.41 19.27
N GLN A 17 -12.11 17.68 20.46
CA GLN A 17 -11.88 18.95 21.17
C GLN A 17 -10.40 19.24 21.42
N LEU A 18 -9.61 18.22 21.80
CA LEU A 18 -8.17 18.37 21.98
C LEU A 18 -7.44 18.67 20.65
N ARG A 19 -7.84 18.02 19.55
CA ARG A 19 -7.29 18.28 18.21
C ARG A 19 -7.60 19.69 17.70
N GLU A 20 -8.77 20.23 18.03
CA GLU A 20 -9.20 21.57 17.61
C GLU A 20 -8.55 22.70 18.43
N SER A 21 -8.13 22.41 19.66
CA SER A 21 -7.52 23.38 20.57
C SER A 21 -6.20 23.96 20.03
N HIS A 22 -5.97 25.27 20.22
CA HIS A 22 -4.81 26.00 19.69
C HIS A 22 -3.47 25.71 20.39
N GLU A 23 -3.47 24.90 21.45
CA GLU A 23 -2.29 24.58 22.26
C GLU A 23 -1.80 23.14 22.03
N ILE A 24 -1.58 22.76 20.77
CA ILE A 24 -1.10 21.41 20.41
C ILE A 24 0.19 21.03 21.18
N SER A 25 1.03 22.03 21.52
CA SER A 25 2.28 21.84 22.26
C SER A 25 2.08 21.45 23.75
N SER A 26 1.10 22.03 24.45
CA SER A 26 0.90 21.79 25.89
C SER A 26 0.19 20.46 26.18
N ASN A 27 -0.68 20.02 25.26
CA ASN A 27 -1.59 18.89 25.47
C ASN A 27 -1.25 17.64 24.62
N LEU A 28 -0.10 17.62 23.94
CA LEU A 28 0.26 16.53 23.02
C LEU A 28 0.27 15.15 23.69
N GLY A 29 0.82 15.06 24.89
CA GLY A 29 0.87 13.80 25.64
C GLY A 29 -0.49 13.31 26.15
N GLU A 30 -1.44 14.23 26.40
CA GLU A 30 -2.82 13.85 26.75
C GLU A 30 -3.58 13.38 25.50
N LEU A 31 -3.43 14.12 24.39
CA LEU A 31 -4.00 13.75 23.11
C LEU A 31 -3.53 12.35 22.69
N GLU A 32 -2.23 12.06 22.75
CA GLU A 32 -1.68 10.75 22.41
C GLU A 32 -2.30 9.62 23.25
N ARG A 33 -2.40 9.81 24.58
CA ARG A 33 -3.01 8.81 25.47
C ARG A 33 -4.48 8.57 25.14
N LYS A 34 -5.25 9.63 24.88
CA LYS A 34 -6.67 9.50 24.53
C LYS A 34 -6.86 8.84 23.17
N THR A 35 -6.05 9.22 22.17
CA THR A 35 -6.03 8.58 20.84
C THR A 35 -5.70 7.09 20.95
N LEU A 36 -4.69 6.70 21.73
CA LEU A 36 -4.31 5.30 21.94
C LEU A 36 -5.43 4.52 22.65
N ARG A 37 -6.04 5.12 23.67
CA ARG A 37 -7.16 4.52 24.41
C ARG A 37 -8.36 4.31 23.49
N ARG A 38 -8.69 5.29 22.67
CA ARG A 38 -9.75 5.20 21.67
C ARG A 38 -9.46 4.10 20.66
N LYS A 39 -8.26 4.08 20.05
CA LYS A 39 -7.81 3.01 19.13
C LYS A 39 -8.04 1.62 19.72
N LYS A 40 -7.64 1.39 20.98
CA LYS A 40 -7.84 0.11 21.67
C LYS A 40 -9.33 -0.23 21.88
N VAL A 41 -10.13 0.72 22.35
CA VAL A 41 -11.56 0.52 22.60
C VAL A 41 -12.29 0.16 21.31
N PHE A 42 -12.04 0.89 20.24
CA PHE A 42 -12.71 0.66 18.96
C PHE A 42 -12.19 -0.57 18.21
N ALA A 43 -10.90 -0.89 18.28
CA ALA A 43 -10.39 -2.16 17.77
C ALA A 43 -11.08 -3.35 18.46
N THR A 44 -11.29 -3.25 19.78
CA THR A 44 -12.00 -4.29 20.54
C THR A 44 -13.47 -4.36 20.13
N LEU A 45 -14.15 -3.22 19.96
CA LEU A 45 -15.53 -3.16 19.47
C LEU A 45 -15.66 -3.82 18.09
N LYS A 46 -14.73 -3.55 17.16
CA LYS A 46 -14.71 -4.16 15.82
C LYS A 46 -14.59 -5.70 15.88
N VAL A 47 -13.73 -6.22 16.76
CA VAL A 47 -13.61 -7.68 16.97
C VAL A 47 -14.89 -8.25 17.58
N LEU A 48 -15.43 -7.62 18.63
CA LEU A 48 -16.68 -8.06 19.25
C LEU A 48 -17.83 -8.07 18.26
N ALA A 49 -17.94 -7.06 17.39
CA ALA A 49 -18.96 -6.99 16.37
C ALA A 49 -18.82 -8.09 15.32
N ARG A 50 -17.60 -8.40 14.85
CA ARG A 50 -17.35 -9.53 13.93
C ARG A 50 -17.71 -10.88 14.56
N VAL A 51 -17.37 -11.07 15.84
CA VAL A 51 -17.72 -12.29 16.57
C VAL A 51 -19.24 -12.41 16.73
N LEU A 52 -19.92 -11.31 17.09
CA LEU A 52 -21.38 -11.28 17.19
C LEU A 52 -22.07 -11.58 15.86
N ALA A 53 -21.61 -11.00 14.75
CA ALA A 53 -22.13 -11.29 13.42
C ALA A 53 -22.03 -12.78 13.10
N LYS A 54 -20.85 -13.37 13.31
CA LYS A 54 -20.62 -14.80 13.05
C LYS A 54 -21.43 -15.73 13.96
N LEU A 55 -21.59 -15.38 15.23
CA LEU A 55 -22.46 -16.12 16.14
C LEU A 55 -23.94 -16.01 15.75
N THR A 56 -24.36 -14.87 15.19
CA THR A 56 -25.74 -14.66 14.73
C THR A 56 -26.03 -15.50 13.48
N GLU A 57 -25.03 -15.66 12.59
CA GLU A 57 -25.11 -16.56 11.43
C GLU A 57 -25.19 -18.06 11.83
N GLU A 58 -24.60 -18.46 12.96
CA GLU A 58 -24.54 -19.87 13.39
C GLU A 58 -25.79 -20.36 14.16
N ILE A 59 -26.66 -19.47 14.68
CA ILE A 59 -27.71 -19.80 15.69
C ILE A 59 -29.14 -20.04 15.12
N SER A 60 -29.34 -20.28 13.81
CA SER A 60 -30.57 -20.86 13.18
C SER A 60 -31.74 -19.92 12.79
N PRO A 61 -32.65 -20.37 11.86
CA PRO A 61 -33.26 -19.57 10.79
C PRO A 61 -34.77 -19.34 10.99
N ASP A 62 -35.18 -18.66 12.05
CA ASP A 62 -36.61 -18.36 12.30
C ASP A 62 -36.81 -16.89 12.69
N GLY A 63 -37.29 -16.07 11.74
CA GLY A 63 -38.04 -14.81 11.89
C GLY A 63 -37.44 -13.61 12.65
N GLY A 64 -36.77 -13.83 13.78
CA GLY A 64 -36.06 -12.82 14.59
C GLY A 64 -34.70 -12.41 13.99
N GLU A 65 -34.29 -13.09 12.93
CA GLU A 65 -33.03 -12.93 12.17
C GLU A 65 -32.81 -11.48 11.71
N LYS A 66 -33.83 -10.85 11.14
CA LYS A 66 -33.71 -9.47 10.61
C LYS A 66 -33.43 -8.46 11.71
N LEU A 67 -34.17 -8.48 12.82
CA LEU A 67 -34.02 -7.42 13.82
C LEU A 67 -32.68 -7.46 14.54
N ILE A 68 -32.16 -8.66 14.87
CA ILE A 68 -30.85 -8.80 15.51
C ILE A 68 -29.73 -8.55 14.51
N SER A 69 -29.85 -9.04 13.27
CA SER A 69 -28.88 -8.76 12.20
C SER A 69 -28.85 -7.27 11.86
N ASP A 70 -30.01 -6.62 11.70
CA ASP A 70 -30.13 -5.18 11.41
C ASP A 70 -29.57 -4.34 12.58
N GLU A 71 -29.78 -4.75 13.83
CA GLU A 71 -29.23 -4.05 15.00
C GLU A 71 -27.71 -4.23 15.10
N VAL A 72 -27.19 -5.43 14.82
CA VAL A 72 -25.74 -5.70 14.75
C VAL A 72 -25.11 -4.94 13.58
N GLU A 73 -25.76 -4.91 12.41
CA GLU A 73 -25.29 -4.21 11.22
C GLU A 73 -25.31 -2.68 11.43
N ASN A 74 -26.37 -2.14 12.04
CA ASN A 74 -26.42 -0.74 12.44
C ASN A 74 -25.36 -0.42 13.50
N MET A 75 -25.09 -1.32 14.44
CA MET A 75 -24.03 -1.14 15.42
C MET A 75 -22.64 -1.16 14.77
N MET A 76 -22.44 -2.03 13.78
CA MET A 76 -21.22 -2.08 12.94
C MET A 76 -21.06 -0.81 12.11
N LYS A 77 -22.12 -0.29 11.49
CA LYS A 77 -22.10 0.99 10.77
C LYS A 77 -21.76 2.15 11.71
N LEU A 78 -22.42 2.24 12.86
CA LEU A 78 -22.13 3.27 13.86
C LEU A 78 -20.70 3.17 14.41
N ASP A 79 -20.18 1.96 14.66
CA ASP A 79 -18.80 1.78 15.10
C ASP A 79 -17.81 2.10 13.98
N ALA A 80 -18.13 1.76 12.72
CA ALA A 80 -17.35 2.12 11.53
C ALA A 80 -17.26 3.65 11.38
N GLU A 81 -18.38 4.36 11.40
CA GLU A 81 -18.46 5.84 11.40
C GLU A 81 -17.68 6.48 12.56
N MET A 82 -17.65 5.80 13.72
CA MET A 82 -16.87 6.24 14.88
C MET A 82 -15.38 5.89 14.82
N THR A 83 -14.98 5.09 13.84
CA THR A 83 -13.58 4.73 13.52
C THR A 83 -13.06 5.32 12.22
N GLU A 84 -13.87 6.03 11.43
CA GLU A 84 -13.45 6.63 10.15
C GLU A 84 -12.21 7.53 10.28
N ASP A 85 -12.08 8.26 11.38
CA ASP A 85 -10.91 9.11 11.68
C ASP A 85 -9.76 8.37 12.39
N VAL A 86 -9.89 7.05 12.57
CA VAL A 86 -8.96 6.17 13.27
C VAL A 86 -8.35 5.15 12.30
N VAL A 87 -7.84 5.61 11.15
CA VAL A 87 -6.87 4.82 10.38
C VAL A 87 -5.62 4.71 11.25
N ALA A 88 -5.29 3.50 11.69
CA ALA A 88 -4.49 3.26 12.90
C ALA A 88 -3.05 3.81 12.86
N TYR A 89 -2.56 4.29 11.73
CA TYR A 89 -1.18 4.74 11.56
C TYR A 89 -1.02 6.02 10.73
N ASN A 90 -2.13 6.58 10.23
CA ASN A 90 -2.06 7.73 9.34
C ASN A 90 -2.13 9.05 10.13
N ILE A 91 -1.20 9.98 9.87
CA ILE A 91 -1.09 11.30 10.51
C ILE A 91 -2.03 12.29 9.82
N VAL A 92 -2.14 12.21 8.50
CA VAL A 92 -3.11 12.92 7.67
C VAL A 92 -4.28 11.98 7.38
N PRO A 93 -5.47 12.23 7.94
CA PRO A 93 -6.61 11.34 7.78
C PRO A 93 -7.31 11.65 6.45
N LEU A 94 -6.69 11.22 5.36
CA LEU A 94 -7.12 11.45 3.98
C LEU A 94 -8.52 10.88 3.68
N ASP A 95 -8.93 9.88 4.45
CA ASP A 95 -10.23 9.19 4.33
C ASP A 95 -11.28 9.70 5.33
N SER A 96 -10.97 10.71 6.16
CA SER A 96 -11.91 11.22 7.18
C SER A 96 -12.48 12.58 6.81
N SER A 97 -13.79 12.76 7.00
CA SER A 97 -14.49 14.05 6.82
C SER A 97 -14.24 15.06 7.95
N SER A 98 -13.28 14.80 8.82
CA SER A 98 -13.07 15.60 10.04
C SER A 98 -12.23 16.84 9.74
N ASP A 99 -12.85 18.01 9.73
CA ASP A 99 -12.22 19.34 9.65
C ASP A 99 -11.18 19.61 10.77
N ALA A 100 -11.10 18.73 11.77
CA ALA A 100 -10.18 18.86 12.88
C ALA A 100 -8.68 18.78 12.50
N ASN A 101 -8.29 18.18 11.35
CA ASN A 101 -6.88 18.08 11.00
C ASN A 101 -6.38 19.26 10.15
N LYS A 102 -5.84 20.28 10.83
CA LYS A 102 -5.23 21.48 10.23
C LYS A 102 -4.12 21.18 9.22
N ILE A 103 -3.44 20.02 9.30
CA ILE A 103 -2.39 19.63 8.36
C ILE A 103 -2.96 19.41 6.96
N ALA A 104 -4.14 18.81 6.84
CA ALA A 104 -4.81 18.61 5.55
C ALA A 104 -5.17 19.93 4.86
N PHE A 105 -5.24 21.04 5.62
CA PHE A 105 -5.55 22.37 5.10
C PHE A 105 -4.33 23.16 4.61
N LEU A 106 -3.11 22.68 4.86
CA LEU A 106 -1.89 23.34 4.37
C LEU A 106 -1.91 23.37 2.83
N PRO A 107 -1.59 24.50 2.18
CA PRO A 107 -1.63 24.62 0.72
C PRO A 107 -0.81 23.56 -0.01
N GLU A 108 0.34 23.19 0.55
CA GLU A 108 1.25 22.17 0.02
C GLU A 108 0.63 20.76 0.08
N VAL A 109 -0.08 20.45 1.17
CA VAL A 109 -0.78 19.18 1.36
C VAL A 109 -1.99 19.10 0.44
N LYS A 110 -2.76 20.18 0.32
CA LYS A 110 -3.88 20.26 -0.64
C LYS A 110 -3.39 20.10 -2.08
N ALA A 111 -2.28 20.75 -2.45
CA ALA A 111 -1.67 20.61 -3.77
C ALA A 111 -1.25 19.17 -4.06
N ALA A 112 -0.58 18.52 -3.10
CA ALA A 112 -0.18 17.12 -3.19
C ALA A 112 -1.40 16.20 -3.36
N MET A 113 -2.44 16.35 -2.54
CA MET A 113 -3.67 15.58 -2.66
C MET A 113 -4.37 15.79 -4.01
N SER A 114 -4.46 17.04 -4.47
CA SER A 114 -5.06 17.38 -5.77
C SER A 114 -4.29 16.73 -6.92
N SER A 115 -2.96 16.62 -6.81
CA SER A 115 -2.11 16.00 -7.84
C SER A 115 -2.26 14.47 -7.97
N LEU A 116 -2.76 13.79 -6.93
CA LEU A 116 -3.03 12.34 -6.95
C LEU A 116 -4.42 12.00 -7.47
N LYS A 117 -5.28 12.99 -7.73
CA LYS A 117 -6.60 12.77 -8.33
C LYS A 117 -6.48 11.93 -9.60
N TYR A 118 -7.53 11.17 -9.86
CA TYR A 118 -7.62 10.30 -11.02
C TYR A 118 -7.27 11.04 -12.32
N ILE A 119 -6.22 10.57 -12.99
CA ILE A 119 -5.65 11.24 -14.16
C ILE A 119 -6.57 11.03 -15.37
N ARG A 120 -6.81 12.10 -16.13
CA ARG A 120 -7.52 11.99 -17.41
C ARG A 120 -6.74 11.08 -18.36
N GLY A 121 -7.39 10.02 -18.83
CA GLY A 121 -6.79 8.99 -19.69
C GLY A 121 -6.36 7.72 -18.98
N LEU A 122 -6.64 7.57 -17.68
CA LEU A 122 -6.62 6.26 -17.04
C LEU A 122 -7.88 5.45 -17.40
N PRO A 123 -7.78 4.12 -17.54
CA PRO A 123 -8.91 3.24 -17.85
C PRO A 123 -9.98 3.22 -16.76
N GLU A 124 -11.25 3.35 -17.13
CA GLU A 124 -12.37 3.44 -16.20
C GLU A 124 -12.45 2.24 -15.26
N LEU A 125 -12.56 2.51 -13.95
CA LEU A 125 -12.77 1.46 -12.96
C LEU A 125 -14.21 0.90 -13.07
N PRO A 126 -14.41 -0.39 -12.75
CA PRO A 126 -15.74 -0.98 -12.71
C PRO A 126 -16.69 -0.21 -11.78
N SER A 127 -17.98 -0.15 -12.15
CA SER A 127 -18.99 0.60 -11.38
C SER A 127 -19.24 0.06 -9.98
N ASP A 128 -18.91 -1.22 -9.74
CA ASP A 128 -19.00 -1.90 -8.45
C ASP A 128 -17.73 -1.75 -7.59
N PHE A 129 -16.69 -1.08 -8.11
CA PHE A 129 -15.49 -0.80 -7.34
C PHE A 129 -15.78 0.20 -6.21
N SER A 130 -15.68 -0.28 -4.97
CA SER A 130 -16.02 0.50 -3.78
C SER A 130 -14.83 1.33 -3.29
N VAL A 131 -15.03 2.64 -3.19
CA VAL A 131 -14.15 3.56 -2.47
C VAL A 131 -14.86 4.21 -1.29
N PRO A 132 -14.15 4.67 -0.25
CA PRO A 132 -14.76 5.42 0.84
C PRO A 132 -15.52 6.64 0.31
N THR A 133 -16.76 6.84 0.77
CA THR A 133 -17.62 7.97 0.35
C THR A 133 -17.07 9.34 0.72
N THR A 134 -16.07 9.39 1.58
CA THR A 134 -15.41 10.59 2.08
C THR A 134 -14.43 11.21 1.09
N ARG A 135 -14.05 10.50 0.02
CA ARG A 135 -13.12 11.01 -1.00
C ARG A 135 -13.43 10.52 -2.39
N ASN A 136 -12.86 11.20 -3.38
CA ASN A 136 -12.90 10.76 -4.77
C ASN A 136 -11.88 9.64 -5.02
N VAL A 137 -12.13 8.88 -6.09
CA VAL A 137 -11.19 7.90 -6.64
C VAL A 137 -9.88 8.61 -7.01
N ASP A 138 -8.76 7.98 -6.70
CA ASP A 138 -7.42 8.45 -7.02
C ASP A 138 -6.59 7.41 -7.79
N ILE A 139 -5.36 7.77 -8.16
CA ILE A 139 -4.47 6.88 -8.92
C ILE A 139 -4.05 5.64 -8.11
N LEU A 140 -4.13 5.66 -6.78
CA LEU A 140 -3.77 4.54 -5.91
C LEU A 140 -4.89 3.52 -5.84
N ASP A 141 -6.14 3.97 -5.88
CA ASP A 141 -7.30 3.08 -6.06
C ASP A 141 -7.23 2.32 -7.38
N PHE A 142 -6.81 3.01 -8.45
CA PHE A 142 -6.58 2.38 -9.73
C PHE A 142 -5.49 1.30 -9.64
N LEU A 143 -4.35 1.61 -9.02
CA LEU A 143 -3.28 0.64 -8.83
C LEU A 143 -3.68 -0.52 -7.91
N HIS A 144 -4.49 -0.26 -6.89
CA HIS A 144 -5.08 -1.27 -6.02
C HIS A 144 -5.95 -2.24 -6.83
N PHE A 145 -6.85 -1.72 -7.65
CA PHE A 145 -7.69 -2.53 -8.52
C PHE A 145 -6.87 -3.37 -9.51
N VAL A 146 -5.89 -2.75 -10.17
CA VAL A 146 -5.10 -3.41 -11.21
C VAL A 146 -4.24 -4.54 -10.64
N PHE A 147 -3.53 -4.31 -9.54
CA PHE A 147 -2.51 -5.24 -9.03
C PHE A 147 -2.92 -5.99 -7.74
N GLY A 148 -4.02 -5.63 -7.10
CA GLY A 148 -4.47 -6.27 -5.87
C GLY A 148 -3.53 -6.03 -4.68
N PHE A 149 -2.98 -4.82 -4.56
CA PHE A 149 -2.22 -4.42 -3.37
C PHE A 149 -3.12 -4.45 -2.13
N GLN A 150 -2.56 -4.72 -0.95
CA GLN A 150 -3.33 -4.75 0.29
C GLN A 150 -3.89 -3.36 0.64
N GLU A 151 -5.16 -3.27 1.03
CA GLU A 151 -5.83 -2.00 1.36
C GLU A 151 -5.05 -1.14 2.36
N SER A 152 -4.51 -1.78 3.41
CA SER A 152 -3.72 -1.08 4.43
C SER A 152 -2.40 -0.54 3.87
N ASN A 153 -1.76 -1.27 2.94
CA ASN A 153 -0.58 -0.76 2.25
C ASN A 153 -0.94 0.45 1.39
N VAL A 154 -2.05 0.38 0.64
CA VAL A 154 -2.54 1.47 -0.20
C VAL A 154 -2.80 2.73 0.62
N SER A 155 -3.54 2.62 1.73
CA SER A 155 -3.81 3.77 2.61
C SER A 155 -2.53 4.35 3.24
N ASN A 156 -1.56 3.51 3.62
CA ASN A 156 -0.30 3.98 4.20
C ASN A 156 0.57 4.69 3.14
N GLN A 157 0.70 4.12 1.95
CA GLN A 157 1.52 4.71 0.88
C GLN A 157 0.87 5.98 0.30
N ARG A 158 -0.46 6.08 0.29
CA ARG A 158 -1.18 7.31 -0.07
C ARG A 158 -0.70 8.48 0.75
N GLU A 159 -0.72 8.35 2.07
CA GLU A 159 -0.24 9.40 2.94
C GLU A 159 1.26 9.65 2.77
N HIS A 160 2.07 8.59 2.72
CA HIS A 160 3.51 8.73 2.55
C HIS A 160 3.85 9.57 1.31
N ILE A 161 3.19 9.30 0.18
CA ILE A 161 3.38 10.06 -1.06
C ILE A 161 2.91 11.51 -0.91
N VAL A 162 1.74 11.74 -0.29
CA VAL A 162 1.27 13.11 0.02
C VAL A 162 2.29 13.88 0.84
N LEU A 163 2.86 13.27 1.87
CA LEU A 163 3.87 13.91 2.73
C LEU A 163 5.18 14.18 1.98
N LEU A 164 5.64 13.26 1.13
CA LEU A 164 6.83 13.48 0.28
C LEU A 164 6.63 14.66 -0.67
N LEU A 165 5.47 14.72 -1.33
CA LEU A 165 5.13 15.79 -2.26
C LEU A 165 4.97 17.14 -1.55
N ALA A 166 4.26 17.16 -0.41
CA ALA A 166 4.08 18.38 0.37
C ALA A 166 5.42 18.92 0.91
N ASN A 167 6.30 18.03 1.38
CA ASN A 167 7.64 18.39 1.85
C ASN A 167 8.55 18.90 0.72
N GLU A 168 8.46 18.35 -0.49
CA GLU A 168 9.19 18.92 -1.62
C GLU A 168 8.56 20.25 -2.06
N GLN A 169 7.23 20.36 -2.11
CA GLN A 169 6.50 21.59 -2.45
C GLN A 169 6.84 22.76 -1.51
N SER A 170 7.09 22.50 -0.22
CA SER A 170 7.40 23.55 0.76
C SER A 170 8.75 24.24 0.49
N ARG A 171 9.57 23.73 -0.44
CA ARG A 171 10.81 24.36 -0.90
C ARG A 171 10.60 25.34 -2.06
N PHE A 172 9.40 25.34 -2.64
CA PHE A 172 8.98 26.21 -3.72
C PHE A 172 8.00 27.27 -3.19
N PHE A 173 7.44 28.07 -4.10
CA PHE A 173 6.42 29.04 -3.71
C PHE A 173 5.19 28.33 -3.14
N THR A 174 4.63 28.90 -2.07
CA THR A 174 3.38 28.41 -1.48
C THR A 174 2.27 28.46 -2.53
N PRO A 175 1.59 27.34 -2.81
CA PRO A 175 0.46 27.33 -3.73
C PRO A 175 -0.64 28.31 -3.29
N VAL A 176 -1.14 29.13 -4.23
CA VAL A 176 -2.17 30.15 -3.97
C VAL A 176 -3.47 29.77 -4.67
N GLY A 177 -4.61 30.08 -4.04
CA GLY A 177 -5.95 29.89 -4.60
C GLY A 177 -6.72 28.71 -4.00
N ASP A 178 -7.97 28.55 -4.43
CA ASP A 178 -8.90 27.54 -3.89
C ASP A 178 -8.57 26.11 -4.37
N ASP A 179 -7.89 25.97 -5.52
CA ASP A 179 -7.36 24.69 -6.04
C ASP A 179 -5.84 24.80 -6.21
N PRO A 180 -5.07 24.68 -5.11
CA PRO A 180 -3.63 24.80 -5.15
C PRO A 180 -3.02 23.69 -6.01
N LYS A 181 -2.07 24.06 -6.87
CA LYS A 181 -1.39 23.11 -7.76
C LYS A 181 0.01 22.80 -7.27
N LEU A 182 0.40 21.55 -7.44
CA LEU A 182 1.76 21.09 -7.18
C LEU A 182 2.70 21.67 -8.24
N ASP A 183 3.85 22.18 -7.79
CA ASP A 183 4.94 22.62 -8.65
C ASP A 183 5.47 21.43 -9.47
N GLU A 184 5.68 21.64 -10.76
CA GLU A 184 6.16 20.58 -11.64
C GLU A 184 7.54 20.06 -11.22
N ASP A 185 8.41 20.96 -10.74
CA ASP A 185 9.76 20.62 -10.31
C ASP A 185 9.73 19.86 -8.98
N ALA A 186 8.79 20.17 -8.08
CA ALA A 186 8.57 19.38 -6.86
C ALA A 186 8.22 17.93 -7.21
N SER A 187 7.28 17.72 -8.15
CA SER A 187 6.90 16.37 -8.60
C SER A 187 8.05 15.64 -9.29
N ARG A 188 8.87 16.35 -10.08
CA ARG A 188 10.03 15.79 -10.78
C ARG A 188 11.11 15.36 -9.79
N ASN A 189 11.37 16.16 -8.76
CA ASN A 189 12.35 15.83 -7.72
C ASN A 189 11.96 14.57 -6.94
N VAL A 190 10.68 14.43 -6.56
CA VAL A 190 10.18 13.20 -5.92
C VAL A 190 10.33 12.00 -6.86
N PHE A 191 9.94 12.14 -8.12
CA PHE A 191 10.06 11.09 -9.13
C PHE A 191 11.49 10.61 -9.33
N GLU A 192 12.43 11.55 -9.54
CA GLU A 192 13.84 11.23 -9.75
C GLU A 192 14.45 10.57 -8.52
N LYS A 193 14.12 11.05 -7.31
CA LYS A 193 14.62 10.46 -6.06
C LYS A 193 14.06 9.07 -5.81
N ALA A 194 12.77 8.83 -6.06
CA ALA A 194 12.14 7.53 -5.84
C ALA A 194 12.68 6.46 -6.81
N LEU A 195 12.92 6.83 -8.07
CA LEU A 195 13.28 5.90 -9.15
C LEU A 195 14.76 5.95 -9.54
N ASP A 196 15.62 6.64 -8.80
CA ASP A 196 17.06 6.77 -9.11
C ASP A 196 17.73 5.40 -9.28
N ASN A 197 17.48 4.47 -8.34
CA ASN A 197 17.99 3.10 -8.42
C ASN A 197 17.52 2.38 -9.69
N TYR A 198 16.24 2.56 -10.06
CA TYR A 198 15.69 1.98 -11.28
C TYR A 198 16.36 2.52 -12.55
N PHE A 199 16.58 3.84 -12.61
CA PHE A 199 17.27 4.45 -13.76
C PHE A 199 18.73 3.99 -13.86
N ARG A 200 19.43 3.88 -12.73
CA ARG A 200 20.80 3.36 -12.68
C ARG A 200 20.86 1.90 -13.10
N TRP A 201 19.93 1.07 -12.65
CA TRP A 201 19.81 -0.33 -13.03
C TRP A 201 19.52 -0.50 -14.53
N CYS A 202 18.58 0.29 -15.08
CA CYS A 202 18.30 0.29 -16.51
C CYS A 202 19.53 0.68 -17.34
N LYS A 203 20.25 1.73 -16.91
CA LYS A 203 21.50 2.17 -17.54
C LYS A 203 22.57 1.07 -17.48
N TYR A 204 22.74 0.43 -16.33
CA TYR A 204 23.71 -0.65 -16.13
C TYR A 204 23.44 -1.83 -17.06
N LEU A 205 22.18 -2.28 -17.15
CA LEU A 205 21.77 -3.37 -18.05
C LEU A 205 21.68 -2.98 -19.52
N SER A 206 21.82 -1.69 -19.84
CA SER A 206 21.59 -1.15 -21.19
C SER A 206 20.19 -1.51 -21.71
N ILE A 207 19.16 -1.24 -20.90
CA ILE A 207 17.74 -1.36 -21.25
C ILE A 207 17.05 0.01 -21.14
N HIS A 208 15.96 0.19 -21.89
CA HIS A 208 15.19 1.43 -21.84
C HIS A 208 14.28 1.46 -20.60
N PRO A 209 14.32 2.54 -19.80
CA PRO A 209 13.32 2.78 -18.78
C PRO A 209 11.90 2.88 -19.38
N VAL A 210 10.90 2.42 -18.62
CA VAL A 210 9.48 2.46 -19.03
C VAL A 210 8.90 3.87 -18.86
N CYS A 211 9.32 4.56 -17.81
CA CYS A 211 8.93 5.92 -17.48
C CYS A 211 10.11 6.88 -17.70
N ASN A 212 9.81 8.16 -17.92
CA ASN A 212 10.83 9.19 -18.13
C ASN A 212 10.54 10.47 -17.33
N ARG A 213 11.59 11.24 -17.06
CA ARG A 213 11.51 12.48 -16.28
C ARG A 213 10.68 13.59 -16.93
N MET A 214 10.45 13.52 -18.24
CA MET A 214 9.63 14.47 -19.00
C MET A 214 8.16 14.04 -19.09
N ASP A 215 7.79 12.90 -18.50
CA ASP A 215 6.39 12.48 -18.44
C ASP A 215 5.55 13.53 -17.71
N PRO A 216 4.27 13.71 -18.08
CA PRO A 216 3.37 14.61 -17.35
C PRO A 216 3.32 14.31 -15.85
N VAL A 217 3.04 15.32 -15.02
CA VAL A 217 2.98 15.19 -13.54
C VAL A 217 2.19 13.95 -13.11
N GLY A 218 0.98 13.76 -13.66
CA GLY A 218 0.15 12.60 -13.33
C GLY A 218 0.87 11.27 -13.61
N MET A 219 1.48 11.11 -14.78
CA MET A 219 2.21 9.89 -15.13
C MET A 219 3.40 9.65 -14.22
N ARG A 220 4.16 10.70 -13.88
CA ARG A 220 5.26 10.60 -12.90
C ARG A 220 4.75 10.10 -11.55
N LEU A 221 3.65 10.69 -11.06
CA LEU A 221 3.04 10.30 -9.79
C LEU A 221 2.46 8.88 -9.83
N LEU A 222 1.91 8.44 -10.96
CA LEU A 222 1.44 7.06 -11.14
C LEU A 222 2.60 6.06 -10.98
N PHE A 223 3.75 6.31 -11.61
CA PHE A 223 4.92 5.45 -11.47
C PHE A 223 5.56 5.52 -10.08
N VAL A 224 5.62 6.70 -9.46
CA VAL A 224 6.04 6.85 -8.05
C VAL A 224 5.14 6.03 -7.13
N SER A 225 3.83 6.10 -7.36
CA SER A 225 2.83 5.37 -6.57
C SER A 225 2.97 3.87 -6.73
N LEU A 226 3.13 3.39 -7.97
CA LEU A 226 3.40 1.98 -8.25
C LEU A 226 4.66 1.50 -7.52
N TYR A 227 5.76 2.26 -7.58
CA TYR A 227 7.01 1.91 -6.92
C TYR A 227 6.85 1.82 -5.40
N TYR A 228 6.20 2.78 -4.76
CA TYR A 228 6.01 2.75 -3.31
C TYR A 228 5.01 1.69 -2.85
N LEU A 229 4.01 1.33 -3.66
CA LEU A 229 3.12 0.19 -3.37
C LEU A 229 3.88 -1.14 -3.43
N ILE A 230 4.69 -1.35 -4.47
CA ILE A 230 5.61 -2.50 -4.59
C ILE A 230 6.54 -2.54 -3.38
N TRP A 231 7.19 -1.41 -3.08
CA TRP A 231 8.07 -1.30 -1.92
C TRP A 231 7.29 -1.63 -0.65
N GLY A 232 6.09 -1.12 -0.46
CA GLY A 232 5.23 -1.30 0.72
C GLY A 232 4.85 -2.75 1.05
N GLU A 233 4.86 -3.65 0.07
CA GLU A 233 4.59 -5.08 0.26
C GLU A 233 5.82 -6.00 0.12
N ALA A 234 6.95 -5.47 -0.33
CA ALA A 234 8.16 -6.27 -0.57
C ALA A 234 8.83 -6.87 0.69
N ALA A 235 8.55 -6.37 1.90
CA ALA A 235 9.19 -6.80 3.17
C ALA A 235 10.76 -6.90 3.08
N ASN A 236 11.44 -7.92 3.59
CA ASN A 236 12.85 -8.28 3.32
C ASN A 236 13.32 -8.23 1.84
N VAL A 237 12.47 -8.44 0.81
CA VAL A 237 12.88 -8.28 -0.60
C VAL A 237 13.31 -6.84 -0.90
N ARG A 238 12.95 -5.86 -0.06
CA ARG A 238 13.46 -4.48 -0.14
C ARG A 238 14.98 -4.36 -0.08
N PHE A 239 15.66 -5.37 0.47
CA PHE A 239 17.12 -5.43 0.54
C PHE A 239 17.75 -6.01 -0.74
N LEU A 240 16.95 -6.30 -1.77
CA LEU A 240 17.37 -6.71 -3.10
C LEU A 240 16.98 -5.60 -4.11
N PRO A 241 17.73 -4.49 -4.19
CA PRO A 241 17.33 -3.33 -4.96
C PRO A 241 17.15 -3.62 -6.47
N GLU A 242 17.96 -4.50 -7.05
CA GLU A 242 17.90 -4.85 -8.47
C GLU A 242 16.77 -5.85 -8.75
N CYS A 243 16.44 -6.71 -7.79
CA CYS A 243 15.20 -7.50 -7.82
C CYS A 243 13.97 -6.58 -7.82
N LEU A 244 13.94 -5.58 -6.94
CA LEU A 244 12.87 -4.57 -6.93
C LEU A 244 12.79 -3.80 -8.25
N CYS A 245 13.93 -3.43 -8.84
CA CYS A 245 13.97 -2.77 -10.15
C CYS A 245 13.36 -3.67 -11.24
N TYR A 246 13.63 -4.97 -11.21
CA TYR A 246 13.04 -5.94 -12.14
C TYR A 246 11.52 -6.04 -11.99
N ILE A 247 11.02 -6.15 -10.75
CA ILE A 247 9.58 -6.20 -10.46
C ILE A 247 8.91 -4.92 -10.97
N PHE A 248 9.44 -3.76 -10.58
CA PHE A 248 8.93 -2.46 -11.04
C PHE A 248 8.96 -2.33 -12.56
N HIS A 249 10.06 -2.73 -13.22
CA HIS A 249 10.18 -2.65 -14.67
C HIS A 249 9.05 -3.40 -15.39
N ASN A 250 8.79 -4.64 -14.99
CA ASN A 250 7.78 -5.45 -15.64
C ASN A 250 6.35 -5.01 -15.29
N MET A 251 6.08 -4.66 -14.03
CA MET A 251 4.79 -4.11 -13.62
C MET A 251 4.49 -2.77 -14.30
N ALA A 252 5.49 -1.90 -14.46
CA ALA A 252 5.33 -0.65 -15.20
C ALA A 252 5.02 -0.92 -16.68
N LYS A 253 5.66 -1.92 -17.32
CA LYS A 253 5.30 -2.32 -18.69
C LYS A 253 3.88 -2.82 -18.79
N GLU A 254 3.47 -3.70 -17.88
CA GLU A 254 2.11 -4.23 -17.82
C GLU A 254 1.09 -3.11 -17.58
N LEU A 255 1.37 -2.18 -16.66
CA LEU A 255 0.56 -0.99 -16.43
C LEU A 255 0.39 -0.17 -17.71
N THR A 256 1.48 0.12 -18.44
CA THR A 256 1.39 0.87 -19.70
C THR A 256 0.61 0.14 -20.79
N GLN A 257 0.49 -1.19 -20.72
CA GLN A 257 -0.37 -1.95 -21.62
C GLN A 257 -1.84 -1.83 -21.21
N ILE A 258 -2.15 -1.96 -19.91
CA ILE A 258 -3.51 -1.82 -19.36
C ILE A 258 -4.06 -0.42 -19.63
N MET A 259 -3.21 0.61 -19.53
CA MET A 259 -3.55 1.99 -19.83
C MET A 259 -3.95 2.26 -21.30
N ARG A 260 -3.75 1.30 -22.21
CA ARG A 260 -4.20 1.43 -23.62
C ARG A 260 -5.65 1.01 -23.81
N SER A 261 -6.26 0.38 -22.81
CA SER A 261 -7.67 0.01 -22.81
C SER A 261 -8.52 1.13 -22.20
N ASP A 262 -9.79 1.22 -22.61
CA ASP A 262 -10.73 2.18 -22.03
C ASP A 262 -11.22 1.75 -20.64
N ASN A 263 -11.28 0.43 -20.38
CA ASN A 263 -11.70 -0.13 -19.10
C ASN A 263 -10.52 -0.71 -18.34
N ALA A 264 -10.50 -0.51 -17.03
CA ALA A 264 -9.48 -1.07 -16.15
C ALA A 264 -9.61 -2.59 -16.12
N GLU A 265 -8.47 -3.26 -16.24
CA GLU A 265 -8.36 -4.72 -16.12
C GLU A 265 -7.32 -5.07 -15.07
N ASN A 266 -7.51 -6.24 -14.45
CA ASN A 266 -6.52 -6.74 -13.51
C ASN A 266 -5.27 -7.26 -14.24
N ALA A 267 -4.12 -6.98 -13.66
CA ALA A 267 -2.83 -7.44 -14.16
C ALA A 267 -2.75 -8.97 -14.20
N ASN A 268 -2.33 -9.51 -15.34
CA ASN A 268 -2.11 -10.94 -15.53
C ASN A 268 -1.05 -11.49 -14.56
N SER A 269 -0.07 -10.67 -14.17
CA SER A 269 0.96 -11.04 -13.18
C SER A 269 0.46 -11.27 -11.77
N CYS A 270 -0.73 -10.75 -11.45
CA CYS A 270 -1.29 -10.80 -10.09
C CYS A 270 -2.62 -11.57 -10.04
N LYS A 271 -3.11 -12.09 -11.17
CA LYS A 271 -4.43 -12.69 -11.31
C LYS A 271 -4.42 -14.18 -10.93
N SER A 272 -5.46 -14.58 -10.22
CA SER A 272 -5.78 -15.97 -9.84
C SER A 272 -7.27 -16.26 -9.96
N GLU A 273 -7.65 -17.52 -9.75
CA GLU A 273 -9.06 -17.91 -9.65
C GLU A 273 -9.79 -17.24 -8.47
N SER A 274 -9.07 -16.93 -7.39
CA SER A 274 -9.60 -16.29 -6.18
C SER A 274 -9.58 -14.76 -6.20
N GLY A 275 -9.16 -14.14 -7.30
CA GLY A 275 -9.02 -12.69 -7.44
C GLY A 275 -7.59 -12.26 -7.73
N VAL A 276 -7.23 -11.06 -7.32
CA VAL A 276 -5.96 -10.40 -7.67
C VAL A 276 -5.16 -10.12 -6.42
N SER A 277 -3.89 -10.51 -6.41
CA SER A 277 -3.02 -10.32 -5.25
C SER A 277 -1.56 -10.21 -5.68
N PHE A 278 -1.00 -9.00 -5.55
CA PHE A 278 0.42 -8.74 -5.74
C PHE A 278 1.27 -9.53 -4.74
N LEU A 279 0.87 -9.53 -3.47
CA LEU A 279 1.60 -10.23 -2.41
C LEU A 279 1.73 -11.73 -2.70
N ASP A 280 0.64 -12.39 -3.10
CA ASP A 280 0.63 -13.85 -3.28
C ASP A 280 1.38 -14.28 -4.55
N HIS A 281 1.27 -13.51 -5.63
CA HIS A 281 1.79 -13.93 -6.94
C HIS A 281 3.16 -13.38 -7.26
N VAL A 282 3.50 -12.17 -6.78
CA VAL A 282 4.78 -11.53 -7.10
C VAL A 282 5.78 -11.72 -5.97
N ILE A 283 5.37 -11.45 -4.73
CA ILE A 283 6.28 -11.38 -3.58
C ILE A 283 6.45 -12.74 -2.89
N SER A 284 5.37 -13.48 -2.64
CA SER A 284 5.41 -14.73 -1.88
C SER A 284 6.31 -15.81 -2.50
N PRO A 285 6.39 -15.99 -3.84
CA PRO A 285 7.33 -16.95 -4.44
C PRO A 285 8.80 -16.61 -4.18
N LEU A 286 9.15 -15.31 -4.16
CA LEU A 286 10.49 -14.84 -3.82
C LEU A 286 10.78 -15.10 -2.34
N TYR A 287 9.81 -14.82 -1.46
CA TYR A 287 9.94 -15.12 -0.03
C TYR A 287 10.20 -16.59 0.25
N ALA A 288 9.37 -17.46 -0.33
CA ALA A 288 9.52 -18.89 -0.14
C ALA A 288 10.90 -19.36 -0.60
N THR A 289 11.42 -18.80 -1.69
CA THR A 289 12.77 -19.10 -2.18
C THR A 289 13.84 -18.62 -1.21
N ASN A 290 13.78 -17.36 -0.76
CA ASN A 290 14.75 -16.81 0.18
C ASN A 290 14.72 -17.52 1.54
N GLU A 291 13.53 -17.87 2.04
CA GLU A 291 13.34 -18.57 3.31
C GLU A 291 13.91 -19.99 3.25
N ASN A 292 13.64 -20.73 2.17
CA ASN A 292 14.18 -22.06 1.97
C ASN A 292 15.70 -22.06 1.84
N GLU A 293 16.25 -21.06 1.16
CA GLU A 293 17.70 -20.89 1.04
C GLU A 293 18.33 -20.52 2.39
N ALA A 294 17.72 -19.64 3.17
CA ALA A 294 18.19 -19.26 4.50
C ALA A 294 18.22 -20.44 5.48
N LYS A 295 17.30 -21.40 5.37
CA LYS A 295 17.31 -22.65 6.16
C LYS A 295 18.55 -23.51 5.87
N ASN A 296 19.17 -23.40 4.69
CA ASN A 296 20.38 -24.14 4.33
C ASN A 296 21.67 -23.57 4.95
N ASN A 297 21.63 -22.36 5.51
CA ASN A 297 22.79 -21.71 6.14
C ASN A 297 23.28 -22.46 7.41
N ASN A 298 22.50 -23.41 7.95
CA ASN A 298 22.86 -24.22 9.12
C ASN A 298 23.34 -23.36 10.32
N ASN A 299 22.59 -22.31 10.65
CA ASN A 299 22.95 -21.30 11.66
C ASN A 299 24.33 -20.65 11.45
N GLY A 300 24.70 -20.34 10.20
CA GLY A 300 25.97 -19.70 9.87
C GLY A 300 27.16 -20.67 9.79
N ARG A 301 26.91 -21.98 9.86
CA ARG A 301 27.96 -23.02 9.84
C ARG A 301 28.15 -23.67 8.48
N ALA A 302 27.23 -23.43 7.53
CA ALA A 302 27.38 -23.92 6.17
C ALA A 302 28.45 -23.08 5.42
N PRO A 303 29.28 -23.70 4.56
CA PRO A 303 30.18 -22.93 3.71
C PRO A 303 29.37 -22.04 2.77
N HIS A 304 29.88 -20.84 2.47
CA HIS A 304 29.20 -19.86 1.60
C HIS A 304 28.88 -20.39 0.19
N SER A 305 29.59 -21.42 -0.29
CA SER A 305 29.30 -22.06 -1.59
C SER A 305 28.12 -23.04 -1.57
N ALA A 306 27.59 -23.36 -0.40
CA ALA A 306 26.51 -24.35 -0.25
C ALA A 306 25.10 -23.73 -0.21
N TRP A 307 24.99 -22.40 -0.18
CA TRP A 307 23.71 -21.70 -0.16
C TRP A 307 23.87 -20.28 -0.75
N ARG A 308 22.79 -19.72 -1.29
CA ARG A 308 22.75 -18.35 -1.81
C ARG A 308 22.33 -17.36 -0.73
N ASN A 309 23.09 -16.28 -0.55
CA ASN A 309 22.73 -15.18 0.34
C ASN A 309 22.03 -14.03 -0.43
N TYR A 310 21.69 -12.94 0.25
CA TYR A 310 21.02 -11.80 -0.38
C TYR A 310 21.80 -11.21 -1.55
N ASP A 311 23.14 -11.13 -1.48
CA ASP A 311 23.96 -10.62 -2.59
C ASP A 311 23.88 -11.56 -3.80
N ASP A 312 23.91 -12.88 -3.60
CA ASP A 312 23.77 -13.86 -4.70
C ASP A 312 22.39 -13.74 -5.39
N PHE A 313 21.32 -13.54 -4.61
CA PHE A 313 19.98 -13.30 -5.16
C PHE A 313 19.91 -11.98 -5.93
N ASN A 314 20.54 -10.93 -5.41
CA ASN A 314 20.51 -9.61 -6.03
C ASN A 314 21.35 -9.54 -7.31
N GLU A 315 22.54 -10.17 -7.30
CA GLU A 315 23.46 -10.27 -8.45
C GLU A 315 22.78 -10.96 -9.64
N TYR A 316 21.84 -11.87 -9.41
CA TYR A 316 21.07 -12.49 -10.48
C TYR A 316 20.39 -11.46 -11.40
N PHE A 317 19.98 -10.32 -10.85
CA PHE A 317 19.33 -9.22 -11.56
C PHE A 317 20.32 -8.23 -12.21
N TRP A 318 21.63 -8.48 -12.12
CA TRP A 318 22.68 -7.73 -12.84
C TRP A 318 22.89 -8.24 -14.27
N SER A 319 22.12 -9.25 -14.70
CA SER A 319 22.19 -9.77 -16.07
C SER A 319 20.86 -9.64 -16.79
N ARG A 320 20.90 -9.27 -18.07
CA ARG A 320 19.71 -9.30 -18.95
C ARG A 320 19.12 -10.71 -19.11
N LYS A 321 19.85 -11.77 -18.74
CA LYS A 321 19.35 -13.14 -18.74
C LYS A 321 18.13 -13.33 -17.83
N CYS A 322 18.02 -12.56 -16.73
CA CYS A 322 16.88 -12.65 -15.82
C CYS A 322 15.53 -12.42 -16.54
N PHE A 323 15.48 -11.62 -17.61
CA PHE A 323 14.26 -11.42 -18.40
C PHE A 323 13.83 -12.67 -19.16
N ALA A 324 14.77 -13.43 -19.70
CA ALA A 324 14.48 -14.66 -20.44
C ALA A 324 14.19 -15.83 -19.49
N ASP A 325 14.92 -15.89 -18.37
CA ASP A 325 14.88 -16.99 -17.42
C ASP A 325 13.64 -16.90 -16.52
N LEU A 326 13.37 -15.73 -15.94
CA LEU A 326 12.28 -15.53 -14.98
C LEU A 326 10.96 -15.18 -15.65
N GLN A 327 10.99 -14.52 -16.81
CA GLN A 327 9.81 -14.02 -17.53
C GLN A 327 8.87 -13.13 -16.68
N TRP A 328 7.77 -12.70 -17.27
CA TRP A 328 6.69 -11.99 -16.56
C TRP A 328 5.34 -12.43 -17.12
N PRO A 329 4.45 -13.05 -16.31
CA PRO A 329 4.58 -13.38 -14.88
C PRO A 329 5.70 -14.38 -14.58
N TRP A 330 5.99 -14.64 -13.29
CA TRP A 330 7.08 -15.53 -12.89
C TRP A 330 6.98 -16.92 -13.51
N LYS A 331 8.08 -17.34 -14.13
CA LYS A 331 8.36 -18.71 -14.51
C LYS A 331 8.91 -19.48 -13.31
N LEU A 332 8.01 -20.06 -12.51
CA LEU A 332 8.34 -20.72 -11.23
C LEU A 332 9.15 -22.02 -11.37
N ASP A 333 9.22 -22.60 -12.58
CA ASP A 333 10.10 -23.73 -12.91
C ASP A 333 11.53 -23.29 -13.30
N SER A 334 11.84 -21.99 -13.29
CA SER A 334 13.21 -21.51 -13.53
C SER A 334 14.17 -21.89 -12.39
N SER A 335 15.45 -21.99 -12.72
CA SER A 335 16.52 -22.35 -11.78
C SER A 335 16.65 -21.40 -10.59
N PHE A 336 16.14 -20.17 -10.71
CA PHE A 336 16.13 -19.19 -9.64
C PHE A 336 15.24 -19.63 -8.47
N PHE A 337 14.03 -20.12 -8.77
CA PHE A 337 13.05 -20.62 -7.81
C PHE A 337 13.27 -22.11 -7.47
N PHE A 338 13.93 -22.85 -8.37
CA PHE A 338 14.22 -24.27 -8.16
C PHE A 338 15.29 -24.51 -7.10
N HIS A 339 15.06 -25.56 -6.30
CA HIS A 339 16.02 -26.06 -5.34
C HIS A 339 16.50 -27.43 -5.79
N SER A 340 17.83 -27.66 -5.82
CA SER A 340 18.33 -29.04 -5.80
C SER A 340 17.98 -29.62 -4.42
N LYS A 341 17.07 -30.60 -4.35
CA LYS A 341 16.86 -31.38 -3.12
C LYS A 341 18.24 -31.80 -2.60
N GLN A 342 18.48 -31.59 -1.30
CA GLN A 342 19.65 -32.11 -0.62
C GLN A 342 19.94 -33.52 -1.15
N LYS A 343 21.14 -33.76 -1.69
CA LYS A 343 21.64 -35.13 -1.87
C LYS A 343 21.52 -35.76 -0.49
N LYS A 344 20.51 -36.62 -0.29
CA LYS A 344 20.51 -37.56 0.83
C LYS A 344 21.85 -38.24 0.71
N LYS A 345 22.78 -37.95 1.62
CA LYS A 345 23.98 -38.78 1.79
C LYS A 345 23.43 -40.16 2.13
N GLY A 346 23.32 -41.01 1.11
CA GLY A 346 23.13 -42.43 1.32
C GLY A 346 24.33 -42.88 2.12
N PHE A 347 24.08 -43.21 3.38
CA PHE A 347 24.99 -44.07 4.11
C PHE A 347 24.87 -45.44 3.42
N ILE A 348 25.90 -45.79 2.66
CA ILE A 348 26.21 -47.17 2.26
C ILE A 348 27.19 -47.70 3.30
#